data_AF-A0A7W0K5Y2-F1
#
_entry.id   AF-A0A7W0K5Y2-F1
#
_cell.length_a   1.000
_cell.length_b   1.000
_cell.length_c   1.000
_cell.angle_alpha   90.00
_cell.angle_beta   90.00
_cell.angle_gamma   90.00
#
_symmetry.space_group_name_H-M   'P 1'
#
loop_
_entity.id
_entity.type
_entity.pdbx_description
1 polymer ?
#
loop_
_entity_poly.entity_id
_entity_poly.type
_entity_poly.pdbx_seq_one_letter_code
_entity_poly.pdbx_strand_id
1 'polypeptide(L)'
;MARTHVVLSDEVIGAIDKRVGERGRSRFLEEAAREKLERLELEEALASTAGILKDKDYPEFSDQDSINEWVRAQRRTEEAS
;
A
#
# COMPACT_ATOMS: atom_id res chain seq x y z
N MET A 1 -13.96 -0.02 22.00
CA MET A 1 -14.66 -0.72 20.89
C MET A 1 -16.00 -0.03 20.66
N ALA A 2 -16.30 0.35 19.42
CA ALA A 2 -17.58 0.94 19.03
C ALA A 2 -18.36 -0.06 18.17
N ARG A 3 -19.70 -0.02 18.22
CA ARG A 3 -20.56 -0.87 17.38
C ARG A 3 -21.19 -0.01 16.30
N THR A 4 -21.04 -0.45 15.05
CA THR A 4 -21.60 0.21 13.87
C THR A 4 -22.52 -0.77 13.15
N HIS A 5 -23.68 -0.28 12.69
CA HIS A 5 -24.54 -1.04 11.79
C HIS A 5 -24.14 -0.73 10.34
N VAL A 6 -23.82 -1.77 9.56
CA VAL A 6 -23.39 -1.66 8.17
C VAL A 6 -24.33 -2.51 7.31
N VAL A 7 -24.79 -1.94 6.20
CA VAL A 7 -25.62 -2.64 5.22
C VAL A 7 -24.74 -3.11 4.08
N LEU A 8 -24.82 -4.40 3.75
CA LEU A 8 -24.09 -5.06 2.67
C LEU A 8 -25.09 -5.85 1.83
N SER A 9 -24.79 -6.06 0.54
CA SER A 9 -25.60 -6.94 -0.29
C SER A 9 -25.47 -8.40 0.14
N ASP A 10 -26.50 -9.20 -0.13
CA ASP A 10 -26.49 -10.65 0.14
C ASP A 10 -25.35 -11.37 -0.58
N GLU A 11 -25.00 -10.90 -1.79
CA GLU A 11 -23.87 -11.40 -2.55
C GLU A 11 -22.55 -11.25 -1.79
N VAL A 12 -22.30 -10.05 -1.24
CA VAL A 12 -21.08 -9.75 -0.49
C VAL A 12 -21.05 -10.55 0.81
N ILE A 13 -22.16 -10.59 1.55
CA ILE A 13 -22.26 -11.38 2.79
C ILE A 13 -21.97 -12.86 2.49
N GLY A 14 -22.60 -13.43 1.46
CA GLY A 14 -22.38 -14.81 1.07
C GLY A 14 -20.94 -15.09 0.62
N ALA A 15 -20.28 -14.13 -0.03
CA ALA A 15 -18.88 -14.25 -0.41
C ALA A 15 -17.93 -14.22 0.79
N ILE A 16 -18.25 -13.43 1.83
CA ILE A 16 -17.52 -13.39 3.10
C ILE A 16 -17.72 -14.70 3.86
N ASP A 17 -18.97 -15.15 3.98
CA ASP A 17 -19.30 -16.38 4.71
C ASP A 17 -18.61 -17.62 4.15
N LYS A 18 -18.52 -17.72 2.81
CA LYS A 18 -17.78 -18.81 2.16
C LYS A 18 -16.30 -18.84 2.53
N ARG A 19 -15.71 -17.71 2.94
CA ARG A 19 -14.29 -17.59 3.30
C ARG A 19 -14.03 -17.75 4.80
N VAL A 20 -14.86 -17.12 5.64
CA VAL A 20 -14.61 -17.00 7.08
C VAL A 20 -15.75 -17.53 7.97
N GLY A 21 -16.85 -17.97 7.37
CA GLY A 21 -18.08 -18.36 8.06
C GLY A 21 -18.84 -17.17 8.66
N GLU A 22 -20.08 -17.39 9.06
CA GLU A 22 -20.99 -16.33 9.56
C GLU A 22 -20.46 -15.61 10.81
N ARG A 23 -19.71 -16.33 11.66
CA ARG A 23 -19.12 -15.77 12.89
C ARG A 23 -17.83 -14.97 12.63
N GLY A 24 -17.23 -15.10 11.45
CA GLY A 24 -15.97 -14.44 11.08
C GLY A 24 -16.15 -13.04 10.48
N ARG A 25 -17.39 -12.63 10.17
CA ARG A 25 -17.70 -11.40 9.43
C ARG A 25 -17.12 -10.13 10.06
N SER A 26 -17.30 -9.93 11.37
CA SER A 26 -16.87 -8.69 12.03
C SER A 26 -15.36 -8.52 11.96
N ARG A 27 -14.61 -9.61 12.20
CA ARG A 27 -13.15 -9.62 12.10
C ARG A 27 -12.70 -9.37 10.66
N PHE A 28 -13.32 -10.06 9.69
CA PHE A 28 -13.00 -9.87 8.28
C PHE A 28 -13.23 -8.42 7.83
N LEU A 29 -14.34 -7.81 8.24
CA LEU A 29 -14.64 -6.42 7.90
C LEU A 29 -13.67 -5.43 8.57
N GLU A 30 -13.28 -5.68 9.82
CA GLU A 30 -12.27 -4.86 10.51
C GLU A 30 -10.91 -4.92 9.81
N GLU A 31 -10.44 -6.13 9.50
CA GLU A 31 -9.17 -6.34 8.79
C GLU A 31 -9.21 -5.71 7.39
N ALA A 32 -10.27 -5.94 6.63
CA ALA A 32 -10.44 -5.34 5.29
C ALA A 32 -10.52 -3.80 5.34
N ALA A 33 -11.20 -3.23 6.33
CA ALA A 33 -11.26 -1.78 6.51
C ALA A 33 -9.88 -1.21 6.84
N ARG A 34 -9.11 -1.86 7.72
CA ARG A 34 -7.74 -1.46 8.05
C ARG A 34 -6.84 -1.49 6.82
N GLU A 35 -6.83 -2.58 6.08
CA GLU A 35 -6.03 -2.71 4.85
C GLU A 35 -6.38 -1.64 3.81
N LYS A 36 -7.67 -1.32 3.67
CA LYS A 36 -8.10 -0.27 2.73
C LYS A 36 -7.67 1.12 3.20
N LEU A 37 -7.75 1.40 4.50
CA LEU A 37 -7.31 2.68 5.06
C LEU A 37 -5.80 2.88 4.90
N GLU A 38 -4.99 1.86 5.19
CA GLU A 38 -3.53 1.91 5.00
C GLU A 38 -3.17 2.19 3.53
N ARG A 39 -3.88 1.57 2.58
CA ARG A 39 -3.67 1.86 1.16
C ARG A 39 -4.00 3.30 0.80
N LEU A 40 -5.12 3.82 1.31
CA LEU A 40 -5.54 5.21 1.04
C LEU A 40 -4.54 6.21 1.62
N GLU A 41 -4.04 5.95 2.83
CA GLU A 41 -3.01 6.79 3.47
C GLU A 41 -1.70 6.79 2.67
N LEU A 42 -1.28 5.62 2.15
CA LEU A 42 -0.11 5.54 1.27
C LEU A 42 -0.33 6.31 -0.03
N GLU A 43 -1.49 6.18 -0.67
CA GLU A 43 -1.85 6.92 -1.89
C GLU A 43 -1.80 8.44 -1.65
N GLU A 44 -2.33 8.91 -0.52
CA GLU A 44 -2.28 10.33 -0.12
C GLU A 44 -0.85 10.80 0.18
N ALA A 45 -0.05 9.99 0.86
CA ALA A 45 1.35 10.30 1.15
C ALA A 45 2.17 10.42 -0.14
N LEU A 46 2.00 9.50 -1.09
CA LEU A 46 2.68 9.56 -2.39
C LEU A 46 2.25 10.80 -3.19
N ALA A 47 0.96 11.13 -3.20
CA ALA A 47 0.46 12.31 -3.90
C ALA A 47 0.95 13.62 -3.27
N SER A 48 0.95 13.73 -1.94
CA SER A 48 1.36 14.94 -1.22
C SER A 48 2.87 15.17 -1.23
N THR A 49 3.67 14.12 -1.39
CA THR A 49 5.14 14.19 -1.48
C THR A 49 5.67 14.18 -2.91
N ALA A 50 4.80 14.14 -3.92
CA ALA A 50 5.21 14.17 -5.31
C ALA A 50 6.06 15.40 -5.63
N GLY A 51 7.23 15.18 -6.26
CA GLY A 51 8.17 16.26 -6.61
C GLY A 51 9.05 16.76 -5.45
N ILE A 52 9.03 16.11 -4.28
CA ILE A 52 9.97 16.43 -3.19
C ILE A 52 11.43 16.11 -3.56
N LEU A 53 11.64 15.05 -4.34
CA LEU A 53 12.93 14.69 -4.92
C LEU A 53 13.15 15.53 -6.18
N LYS A 54 13.89 16.62 -6.03
CA LYS A 54 14.23 17.50 -7.14
C LYS A 54 15.52 17.03 -7.79
N ASP A 55 15.55 17.00 -9.12
CA ASP A 55 16.72 16.61 -9.92
C ASP A 55 18.02 17.30 -9.51
N LYS A 56 17.94 18.59 -9.15
CA LYS A 56 19.11 19.37 -8.70
C LYS A 56 19.74 18.84 -7.40
N ASP A 57 18.92 18.23 -6.55
CA ASP A 57 19.31 17.74 -5.22
C ASP A 57 19.59 16.21 -5.28
N TYR A 58 18.98 15.51 -6.26
CA TYR A 58 19.09 14.07 -6.50
C TYR A 58 19.29 13.76 -7.99
N PRO A 59 20.45 14.10 -8.57
CA PRO A 59 20.70 13.93 -10.00
C PRO A 59 20.57 12.47 -10.46
N GLU A 60 20.89 11.51 -9.60
CA GLU A 60 20.73 10.07 -9.84
C GLU A 60 19.28 9.63 -10.09
N PHE A 61 18.29 10.45 -9.73
CA PHE A 61 16.86 10.17 -9.88
C PHE A 61 16.19 11.01 -10.98
N SER A 62 16.97 11.76 -11.76
CA SER A 62 16.44 12.69 -12.78
C SER A 62 15.82 11.99 -13.99
N ASP A 63 16.33 10.79 -14.34
CA ASP A 63 15.83 10.00 -15.47
C ASP A 63 16.08 8.50 -15.26
N GLN A 64 15.48 7.71 -16.14
CA GLN A 64 15.51 6.25 -16.06
C GLN A 64 16.92 5.67 -16.16
N ASP A 65 17.81 6.26 -16.95
CA ASP A 65 19.16 5.75 -17.17
C ASP A 65 20.03 6.00 -15.94
N SER A 66 19.93 7.20 -15.36
CA SER A 66 20.59 7.60 -14.11
C SER A 66 20.12 6.72 -12.94
N ILE A 67 18.82 6.44 -12.85
CA ILE A 67 18.24 5.53 -11.84
C ILE A 67 18.82 4.13 -12.01
N ASN A 68 18.86 3.61 -13.24
CA ASN A 68 19.39 2.28 -13.52
C ASN A 68 20.88 2.17 -13.17
N GLU A 69 21.67 3.21 -13.45
CA GLU A 69 23.08 3.26 -13.08
C GLU A 69 23.25 3.27 -11.55
N TRP A 70 22.47 4.09 -10.84
CA TRP A 70 22.47 4.14 -9.39
C TRP A 70 22.13 2.78 -8.76
N VAL A 71 21.07 2.11 -9.23
CA VAL A 71 20.70 0.76 -8.75
C VAL A 71 21.83 -0.25 -8.99
N ARG A 72 22.48 -0.21 -10.16
CA ARG A 72 23.63 -1.09 -10.46
C ARG A 72 24.82 -0.80 -9.55
N ALA A 73 25.08 0.47 -9.25
CA ALA A 73 26.14 0.86 -8.33
C ALA A 73 25.88 0.32 -6.92
N GLN A 74 24.67 0.45 -6.39
CA GLN A 74 24.30 -0.07 -5.07
C GLN A 74 24.53 -1.59 -4.96
N ARG A 75 24.09 -2.37 -5.95
CA ARG A 75 24.27 -3.83 -5.95
C ARG A 75 25.74 -4.25 -5.95
N ARG A 76 26.60 -3.54 -6.68
CA ARG A 76 28.05 -3.81 -6.68
C ARG A 76 28.70 -3.53 -5.33
N THR A 77 28.21 -2.52 -4.61
CA THR A 77 28.70 -2.19 -3.26
C THR A 77 28.25 -3.21 -2.22
N GLU A 78 27.02 -3.71 -2.35
CA GLU A 78 26.50 -4.81 -1.53
C GLU A 78 27.23 -6.14 -1.77
N GLU A 79 27.57 -6.46 -3.02
CA GLU A 79 28.34 -7.68 -3.38
C GLU A 79 29.81 -7.63 -2.94
N ALA A 80 30.35 -6.42 -2.70
CA ALA A 80 31.74 -6.21 -2.30
C ALA A 80 31.94 -6.10 -0.77
N SER A 81 30.85 -6.16 0.03
CA SER A 81 30.85 -6.11 1.50
C SER A 81 30.55 -7.47 2.11
#